data_AF-A0A5N5SRG9-F1
#
_entry.id   AF-A0A5N5SRG9-F1
#
_cell.length_a   1.000
_cell.length_b   1.000
_cell.length_c   1.000
_cell.angle_alpha   90.00
_cell.angle_beta   90.00
_cell.angle_gamma   90.00
#
_symmetry.space_group_name_H-M   'P 1'
#
loop_
_entity.id
_entity.type
_entity.pdbx_description
1 polymer ?
#
loop_
_entity_poly.entity_id
_entity_poly.type
_entity_poly.pdbx_seq_one_letter_code
_entity_poly.pdbx_strand_id
1 'polypeptide(L)'
;RVNKAKVRLVSLELRGKGELCNISLSSNEHIRHFYDAADWLIKYQDERGGWPIPVARKVIAGLLEVKPVRASYFSGNKKYIESAAKATSLFLVNVTQGGIRTYFPGDYVWYEEYPTSPSLFVLNGFMYSLLGLYDLKQSSTAPTNPSQTLFDEGMKSLRMLLPLFDTGQGSLYDLRHFTSQVAPNLARWDYHTTHITQLLTLATVDSSSADFLRATSERWKDYMVGRRARHN
;
A
#
# COMPACT_ATOMS: atom_id res chain seq x y z
N ARG A 1 7.85 27.06 -16.17
CA ARG A 1 7.22 25.75 -16.54
C ARG A 1 6.99 25.76 -18.05
N VAL A 2 7.61 24.84 -18.80
CA VAL A 2 7.39 24.74 -20.25
C VAL A 2 6.01 24.12 -20.51
N ASN A 3 5.20 24.75 -21.36
CA ASN A 3 3.92 24.20 -21.78
C ASN A 3 4.18 23.01 -22.73
N LYS A 4 3.86 21.79 -22.29
CA LYS A 4 4.06 20.56 -23.07
C LYS A 4 3.33 20.59 -24.42
N ALA A 5 2.23 21.34 -24.55
CA ALA A 5 1.54 21.54 -25.83
C ALA A 5 2.34 22.36 -26.86
N LYS A 6 3.48 22.95 -26.47
CA LYS A 6 4.37 23.74 -27.33
C LYS A 6 5.72 23.06 -27.60
N VAL A 7 5.92 21.83 -27.14
CA VAL A 7 7.18 21.09 -27.38
C VAL A 7 7.00 20.19 -28.60
N ARG A 8 7.84 20.38 -29.62
CA ARG A 8 7.87 19.53 -30.82
C ARG A 8 9.25 18.89 -30.95
N LEU A 9 9.28 17.59 -31.18
CA LEU A 9 10.50 16.91 -31.60
C LEU A 9 10.89 17.45 -33.00
N VAL A 10 12.06 18.09 -33.11
CA VAL A 10 12.50 18.73 -34.38
C VAL A 10 13.32 17.76 -35.23
N SER A 11 14.29 17.09 -34.61
CA SER A 11 15.14 16.10 -35.27
C SER A 11 15.72 15.10 -34.25
N LEU A 12 16.09 13.92 -34.74
CA LEU A 12 16.89 12.93 -34.04
C LEU A 12 18.17 12.73 -34.86
N GLU A 13 19.32 13.07 -34.30
CA GLU A 13 20.63 12.93 -34.95
C GLU A 13 21.41 11.79 -34.30
N LEU A 14 22.00 10.92 -35.13
CA LEU A 14 22.75 9.74 -34.70
C LEU A 14 24.19 9.85 -35.22
N ARG A 15 25.19 9.58 -34.36
CA ARG A 15 26.62 9.65 -34.71
C ARG A 15 27.33 8.39 -34.25
N GLY A 16 28.26 7.87 -35.06
CA GLY A 16 29.02 6.64 -34.79
C GLY A 16 28.64 5.47 -35.69
N LYS A 17 28.89 4.23 -35.24
CA LYS A 17 28.53 2.99 -35.95
C LYS A 17 27.63 2.13 -35.07
N GLY A 18 26.50 1.68 -35.61
CA GLY A 18 25.53 0.84 -34.92
C GLY A 18 24.27 0.64 -35.77
N GLU A 19 23.28 -0.06 -35.21
CA GLU A 19 21.99 -0.34 -35.86
C GLU A 19 20.84 0.24 -35.02
N LEU A 20 19.78 0.71 -35.69
CA LEU A 20 18.52 1.09 -35.04
C LEU A 20 17.34 0.40 -35.71
N CYS A 21 16.35 0.05 -34.90
CA CYS A 21 15.06 -0.44 -35.35
C CYS A 21 13.95 0.18 -34.49
N ASN A 22 12.71 0.17 -34.99
CA ASN A 22 11.49 0.51 -34.24
C ASN A 22 11.49 1.88 -33.54
N ILE A 23 11.99 2.94 -34.21
CA ILE A 23 11.90 4.30 -33.70
C ILE A 23 10.43 4.74 -33.71
N SER A 24 9.87 5.02 -32.53
CA SER A 24 8.49 5.49 -32.38
C SER A 24 8.41 6.72 -31.47
N LEU A 25 7.39 7.55 -31.69
CA LEU A 25 7.02 8.66 -30.82
C LEU A 25 5.57 8.49 -30.41
N SER A 26 5.33 8.35 -29.11
CA SER A 26 4.01 8.12 -28.54
C SER A 26 3.67 9.22 -27.54
N SER A 27 2.37 9.52 -27.39
CA SER A 27 1.91 10.45 -26.36
C SER A 27 1.98 9.84 -24.95
N ASN A 28 1.80 8.52 -24.84
CA ASN A 28 1.87 7.77 -23.59
C ASN A 28 2.46 6.37 -23.82
N GLU A 29 3.20 5.87 -22.84
CA GLU A 29 3.80 4.52 -22.83
C GLU A 29 3.52 3.84 -21.48
N HIS A 30 2.26 3.89 -21.01
CA HIS A 30 1.88 3.44 -19.67
C HIS A 30 2.26 1.99 -19.37
N ILE A 31 2.10 1.10 -20.34
CA ILE A 31 2.42 -0.32 -20.17
C ILE A 31 3.94 -0.56 -20.05
N ARG A 32 4.76 0.20 -20.77
CA ARG A 32 6.22 0.13 -20.65
C ARG A 32 6.66 0.61 -19.27
N HIS A 33 6.16 1.76 -18.82
CA HIS A 33 6.46 2.25 -17.46
C HIS A 33 6.02 1.28 -16.36
N PHE A 34 4.89 0.58 -16.57
CA PHE A 34 4.43 -0.46 -15.66
C PHE A 34 5.41 -1.63 -15.59
N TYR A 35 5.87 -2.15 -16.74
CA TYR A 35 6.85 -3.24 -16.77
C TYR A 35 8.23 -2.82 -16.28
N ASP A 36 8.68 -1.60 -16.59
CA ASP A 36 9.95 -1.06 -16.07
C ASP A 36 9.94 -1.04 -14.54
N ALA A 37 8.82 -0.60 -13.94
CA ALA A 37 8.66 -0.61 -12.48
C ALA A 37 8.60 -2.03 -11.91
N ALA A 38 7.90 -2.95 -12.58
CA ALA A 38 7.79 -4.34 -12.18
C ALA A 38 9.15 -5.09 -12.23
N ASP A 39 9.89 -4.89 -13.32
CA ASP A 39 11.21 -5.48 -13.51
C ASP A 39 12.23 -4.88 -12.53
N TRP A 40 12.13 -3.58 -12.24
CA TRP A 40 12.91 -2.97 -11.17
C TRP A 40 12.62 -3.63 -9.81
N LEU A 41 11.34 -3.85 -9.48
CA LEU A 41 10.98 -4.52 -8.22
C LEU A 41 11.57 -5.92 -8.14
N ILE A 42 11.49 -6.74 -9.19
CA ILE A 42 12.12 -8.06 -9.16
C ILE A 42 13.65 -7.95 -8.98
N LYS A 43 14.29 -7.09 -9.77
CA LYS A 43 15.75 -6.95 -9.81
C LYS A 43 16.34 -6.54 -8.46
N TYR A 44 15.65 -5.69 -7.72
CA TYR A 44 16.13 -5.11 -6.46
C TYR A 44 15.45 -5.70 -5.22
N GLN A 45 14.75 -6.84 -5.35
CA GLN A 45 14.24 -7.58 -4.21
C GLN A 45 15.38 -8.34 -3.53
N ASP A 46 15.53 -8.16 -2.22
CA ASP A 46 16.58 -8.84 -1.45
C ASP A 46 16.26 -10.33 -1.19
N GLU A 47 17.19 -11.03 -0.54
CA GLU A 47 17.05 -12.46 -0.19
C GLU A 47 15.87 -12.73 0.74
N ARG A 48 15.48 -11.76 1.58
CA ARG A 48 14.37 -11.85 2.51
C ARG A 48 13.03 -11.55 1.85
N GLY A 49 13.00 -11.07 0.60
CA GLY A 49 11.79 -10.69 -0.11
C GLY A 49 11.42 -9.21 -0.01
N GLY A 50 12.27 -8.40 0.62
CA GLY A 50 12.05 -6.97 0.82
C GLY A 50 12.73 -6.07 -0.21
N TRP A 51 12.42 -4.79 -0.09
CA TRP A 51 13.10 -3.71 -0.81
C TRP A 51 13.67 -2.73 0.22
N PRO A 52 14.94 -2.89 0.63
CA PRO A 52 15.52 -2.08 1.69
C PRO A 52 15.55 -0.61 1.30
N ILE A 53 15.18 0.26 2.23
CA ILE A 53 15.20 1.71 2.03
C ILE A 53 16.44 2.25 2.74
N PRO A 54 17.48 2.67 2.00
CA PRO A 54 18.77 3.04 2.58
C PRO A 54 18.78 4.44 3.20
N VAL A 55 17.60 5.01 3.48
CA VAL A 55 17.46 6.39 3.96
C VAL A 55 16.71 6.39 5.27
N ALA A 56 17.35 6.91 6.32
CA ALA A 56 16.69 7.17 7.59
C ALA A 56 15.67 8.29 7.43
N ARG A 57 14.37 7.95 7.48
CA ARG A 57 13.30 8.95 7.51
C ARG A 57 13.01 9.37 8.94
N LYS A 58 12.90 10.68 9.18
CA LYS A 58 12.46 11.25 10.47
C LYS A 58 10.93 11.17 10.58
N VAL A 59 10.39 9.97 10.81
CA VAL A 59 8.96 9.82 11.21
C VAL A 59 8.84 9.48 12.70
N ILE A 60 9.98 9.51 13.43
CA ILE A 60 10.34 8.77 14.67
C ILE A 60 11.20 7.55 14.26
N ALA A 61 12.32 7.32 14.96
CA ALA A 61 13.51 6.64 14.43
C ALA A 61 13.30 5.19 13.93
N GLY A 62 13.86 4.90 12.74
CA GLY A 62 13.97 3.56 12.14
C GLY A 62 12.82 3.20 11.21
N LEU A 63 13.03 3.28 9.88
CA LEU A 63 11.98 3.01 8.89
C LEU A 63 12.45 2.10 7.75
N LEU A 64 11.61 1.14 7.41
CA LEU A 64 11.48 0.51 6.10
C LEU A 64 10.07 0.84 5.60
N GLU A 65 9.88 1.18 4.32
CA GLU A 65 8.52 1.33 3.74
C GLU A 65 8.20 0.14 2.85
N VAL A 66 6.95 -0.28 2.88
CA VAL A 66 6.44 -1.37 2.02
C VAL A 66 5.84 -0.78 0.75
N LYS A 67 6.27 -1.28 -0.42
CA LYS A 67 5.70 -0.91 -1.73
C LYS A 67 4.72 -2.00 -2.22
N PRO A 68 3.51 -1.64 -2.68
CA PRO A 68 2.50 -2.63 -3.12
C PRO A 68 2.86 -3.28 -4.47
N VAL A 69 2.45 -4.54 -4.63
CA VAL A 69 2.77 -5.42 -5.76
C VAL A 69 1.55 -5.60 -6.66
N ARG A 70 1.56 -5.07 -7.90
CA ARG A 70 0.46 -5.21 -8.90
C ARG A 70 0.86 -5.85 -10.22
N ALA A 71 2.14 -6.21 -10.39
CA ALA A 71 2.68 -6.64 -11.68
C ALA A 71 2.24 -8.04 -12.16
N SER A 72 1.80 -8.90 -11.25
CA SER A 72 1.57 -10.33 -11.52
C SER A 72 0.39 -10.61 -12.45
N TYR A 73 -0.73 -9.89 -12.31
CA TYR A 73 -1.99 -10.22 -12.97
C TYR A 73 -1.95 -10.08 -14.50
N PHE A 74 -1.21 -9.11 -15.03
CA PHE A 74 -1.30 -8.73 -16.45
C PHE A 74 -0.41 -9.50 -17.43
N SER A 75 0.63 -10.20 -16.96
CA SER A 75 1.66 -10.76 -17.85
C SER A 75 1.61 -12.27 -18.01
N GLY A 76 0.91 -13.00 -17.12
CA GLY A 76 0.99 -14.47 -17.03
C GLY A 76 2.40 -15.00 -16.70
N ASN A 77 3.37 -14.12 -16.42
CA ASN A 77 4.76 -14.51 -16.19
C ASN A 77 4.98 -14.83 -14.71
N LYS A 78 5.37 -16.09 -14.44
CA LYS A 78 5.58 -16.63 -13.08
C LYS A 78 6.55 -15.82 -12.23
N LYS A 79 7.55 -15.16 -12.85
CA LYS A 79 8.56 -14.36 -12.13
C LYS A 79 7.95 -13.28 -11.22
N TYR A 80 6.83 -12.67 -11.65
CA TYR A 80 6.17 -11.62 -10.86
C TYR A 80 5.39 -12.21 -9.67
N ILE A 81 4.77 -13.39 -9.85
CA ILE A 81 4.06 -14.10 -8.77
C ILE A 81 5.07 -14.62 -7.74
N GLU A 82 6.20 -15.17 -8.19
CA GLU A 82 7.27 -15.65 -7.32
C GLU A 82 7.87 -14.53 -6.47
N SER A 83 8.16 -13.37 -7.09
CA SER A 83 8.63 -12.19 -6.36
C SER A 83 7.60 -11.67 -5.36
N ALA A 84 6.32 -11.63 -5.74
CA ALA A 84 5.22 -11.25 -4.84
C ALA A 84 5.10 -12.23 -3.66
N ALA A 85 5.14 -13.54 -3.94
CA ALA A 85 5.10 -14.58 -2.92
C ALA A 85 6.28 -14.48 -1.97
N LYS A 86 7.49 -14.22 -2.48
CA LYS A 86 8.68 -13.99 -1.66
C LYS A 86 8.51 -12.80 -0.70
N ALA A 87 7.83 -11.73 -1.11
CA ALA A 87 7.58 -10.58 -0.25
C ALA A 87 6.66 -10.89 0.95
N THR A 88 5.83 -11.93 0.88
CA THR A 88 4.94 -12.33 1.99
C THR A 88 5.70 -12.85 3.22
N SER A 89 6.96 -13.27 3.07
CA SER A 89 7.80 -13.69 4.20
C SER A 89 7.93 -12.60 5.28
N LEU A 90 7.99 -11.33 4.89
CA LEU A 90 8.14 -10.20 5.82
C LEU A 90 6.91 -9.97 6.68
N PHE A 91 5.72 -10.37 6.20
CA PHE A 91 4.47 -10.33 6.94
C PHE A 91 4.43 -11.37 8.06
N LEU A 92 5.31 -12.38 8.02
CA LEU A 92 5.43 -13.41 9.04
C LEU A 92 6.50 -13.10 10.09
N VAL A 93 7.25 -12.01 9.91
CA VAL A 93 8.37 -11.62 10.79
C VAL A 93 7.98 -10.36 11.56
N ASN A 94 8.25 -10.35 12.87
CA ASN A 94 7.94 -9.20 13.70
C ASN A 94 8.85 -8.00 13.37
N VAL A 95 8.36 -6.78 13.60
CA VAL A 95 9.12 -5.54 13.41
C VAL A 95 10.46 -5.55 14.17
N THR A 96 10.49 -6.12 15.37
CA THR A 96 11.70 -6.27 16.19
C THR A 96 12.75 -7.21 15.60
N GLN A 97 12.36 -8.05 14.64
CA GLN A 97 13.21 -8.99 13.90
C GLN A 97 13.45 -8.53 12.45
N GLY A 98 13.13 -7.26 12.15
CA GLY A 98 13.29 -6.67 10.82
C GLY A 98 12.25 -7.13 9.81
N GLY A 99 11.10 -7.63 10.27
CA GLY A 99 9.90 -7.80 9.43
C GLY A 99 8.98 -6.59 9.52
N ILE A 100 7.71 -6.79 9.18
CA ILE A 100 6.69 -5.72 9.21
C ILE A 100 5.49 -6.03 10.09
N ARG A 101 5.46 -7.21 10.73
CA ARG A 101 4.34 -7.62 11.58
C ARG A 101 4.47 -7.03 12.98
N THR A 102 3.37 -6.51 13.49
CA THR A 102 3.21 -6.15 14.90
C THR A 102 1.81 -6.55 15.37
N TYR A 103 1.51 -6.31 16.64
CA TYR A 103 0.22 -6.61 17.25
C TYR A 103 -0.29 -5.41 18.02
N PHE A 104 -1.54 -5.03 17.77
CA PHE A 104 -2.28 -4.15 18.65
C PHE A 104 -2.80 -4.97 19.85
N PRO A 105 -2.93 -4.39 21.07
CA PRO A 105 -3.44 -5.10 22.24
C PRO A 105 -4.72 -5.92 21.95
N GLY A 106 -4.76 -7.14 22.48
CA GLY A 106 -5.82 -8.12 22.16
C GLY A 106 -5.48 -9.00 20.95
N ASP A 107 -4.19 -9.13 20.62
CA ASP A 107 -3.65 -10.01 19.57
C ASP A 107 -4.19 -9.71 18.15
N TYR A 108 -4.50 -8.44 17.87
CA TYR A 108 -4.86 -8.00 16.52
C TYR A 108 -3.61 -7.73 15.70
N VAL A 109 -3.40 -8.53 14.65
CA VAL A 109 -2.24 -8.38 13.78
C VAL A 109 -2.28 -7.07 13.01
N TRP A 110 -1.11 -6.47 12.80
CA TRP A 110 -0.96 -5.30 11.96
C TRP A 110 0.31 -5.40 11.11
N TYR A 111 0.22 -4.91 9.87
CA TYR A 111 1.34 -4.85 8.92
C TYR A 111 1.77 -3.40 8.79
N GLU A 112 2.91 -3.07 9.38
CA GLU A 112 3.39 -1.70 9.50
C GLU A 112 3.85 -1.15 8.14
N GLU A 113 3.36 0.04 7.81
CA GLU A 113 3.98 0.86 6.75
C GLU A 113 5.39 1.27 7.17
N TYR A 114 5.55 1.56 8.46
CA TYR A 114 6.77 2.03 9.10
C TYR A 114 7.04 1.15 10.33
N PRO A 115 7.95 0.16 10.26
CA PRO A 115 8.24 -0.77 11.35
C PRO A 115 9.08 -0.08 12.45
N THR A 116 8.45 0.85 13.17
CA THR A 116 9.05 1.62 14.26
C THR A 116 8.84 0.94 15.61
N SER A 117 9.59 1.40 16.62
CA SER A 117 9.35 1.08 18.02
C SER A 117 9.26 2.38 18.84
N PRO A 118 8.09 2.72 19.43
CA PRO A 118 6.83 1.97 19.42
C PRO A 118 6.16 1.95 18.03
N SER A 119 5.22 1.01 17.85
CA SER A 119 4.39 0.89 16.64
C SER A 119 3.55 2.15 16.38
N LEU A 120 3.32 2.47 15.10
CA LEU A 120 2.54 3.64 14.68
C LEU A 120 1.14 3.26 14.23
N PHE A 121 0.95 2.06 13.66
CA PHE A 121 -0.33 1.60 13.13
C PHE A 121 -0.90 2.53 12.04
N VAL A 122 -0.11 2.82 11.01
CA VAL A 122 -0.53 3.69 9.89
C VAL A 122 -1.61 3.02 9.06
N LEU A 123 -2.78 3.66 8.93
CA LEU A 123 -3.99 3.05 8.36
C LEU A 123 -3.88 2.79 6.86
N ASN A 124 -3.44 3.79 6.09
CA ASN A 124 -3.41 3.68 4.63
C ASN A 124 -2.43 2.60 4.15
N GLY A 125 -1.22 2.51 4.74
CA GLY A 125 -0.25 1.48 4.42
C GLY A 125 -0.74 0.07 4.79
N PHE A 126 -1.42 -0.07 5.93
CA PHE A 126 -2.04 -1.33 6.31
C PHE A 126 -3.08 -1.78 5.27
N MET A 127 -4.00 -0.91 4.87
CA MET A 127 -5.01 -1.26 3.85
C MET A 127 -4.41 -1.57 2.47
N TYR A 128 -3.35 -0.86 2.06
CA TYR A 128 -2.62 -1.22 0.82
C TYR A 128 -1.97 -2.60 0.90
N SER A 129 -1.44 -2.97 2.07
CA SER A 129 -0.87 -4.30 2.27
C SER A 129 -1.94 -5.40 2.13
N LEU A 130 -3.15 -5.18 2.64
CA LEU A 130 -4.28 -6.11 2.48
C LEU A 130 -4.70 -6.25 1.02
N LEU A 131 -4.74 -5.15 0.27
CA LEU A 131 -5.03 -5.21 -1.17
C LEU A 131 -3.94 -6.01 -1.93
N GLY A 132 -2.67 -5.85 -1.58
CA GLY A 132 -1.58 -6.65 -2.17
C GLY A 132 -1.68 -8.14 -1.83
N LEU A 133 -2.03 -8.48 -0.59
CA LEU A 133 -2.30 -9.86 -0.17
C LEU A 133 -3.51 -10.45 -0.90
N TYR A 134 -4.55 -9.64 -1.13
CA TYR A 134 -5.71 -10.05 -1.93
C TYR A 134 -5.32 -10.33 -3.38
N ASP A 135 -4.59 -9.42 -4.04
CA ASP A 135 -4.16 -9.63 -5.42
C ASP A 135 -3.34 -10.92 -5.56
N LEU A 136 -2.44 -11.17 -4.59
CA LEU A 136 -1.60 -12.36 -4.57
C LEU A 136 -2.39 -13.64 -4.26
N LYS A 137 -3.34 -13.62 -3.32
CA LYS A 137 -4.16 -14.81 -3.02
C LYS A 137 -5.05 -15.20 -4.21
N GLN A 138 -5.51 -14.23 -5.00
CA GLN A 138 -6.28 -14.50 -6.23
C GLN A 138 -5.42 -15.05 -7.37
N SER A 139 -4.14 -14.66 -7.42
CA SER A 139 -3.25 -14.98 -8.54
C SER A 139 -2.37 -16.22 -8.32
N SER A 140 -2.20 -16.65 -7.06
CA SER A 140 -1.25 -17.70 -6.69
C SER A 140 -1.88 -19.09 -6.74
N THR A 141 -1.26 -20.00 -7.50
CA THR A 141 -1.55 -21.44 -7.47
C THR A 141 -0.62 -22.23 -6.54
N ALA A 142 0.30 -21.55 -5.84
CA ALA A 142 1.27 -22.20 -4.96
C ALA A 142 0.59 -22.77 -3.69
N PRO A 143 0.79 -24.06 -3.35
CA PRO A 143 0.14 -24.71 -2.20
C PRO A 143 0.47 -24.10 -0.83
N THR A 144 1.56 -23.35 -0.71
CA THR A 144 2.13 -22.85 0.56
C THR A 144 2.06 -21.33 0.72
N ASN A 145 1.26 -20.63 -0.09
CA ASN A 145 1.17 -19.18 -0.02
C ASN A 145 0.37 -18.70 1.22
N PRO A 146 0.97 -17.97 2.18
CA PRO A 146 0.28 -17.50 3.39
C PRO A 146 -0.68 -16.33 3.14
N SER A 147 -0.80 -15.82 1.91
CA SER A 147 -1.55 -14.58 1.60
C SER A 147 -3.02 -14.64 2.01
N GLN A 148 -3.68 -15.79 1.90
CA GLN A 148 -5.08 -15.92 2.33
C GLN A 148 -5.19 -15.74 3.85
N THR A 149 -4.40 -16.49 4.63
CA THR A 149 -4.39 -16.37 6.10
C THR A 149 -4.04 -14.96 6.55
N LEU A 150 -2.99 -14.37 5.98
CA LEU A 150 -2.57 -13.00 6.28
C LEU A 150 -3.68 -11.99 5.95
N PHE A 151 -4.34 -12.14 4.80
CA PHE A 151 -5.46 -11.29 4.43
C PHE A 151 -6.61 -11.40 5.44
N ASP A 152 -6.99 -12.62 5.82
CA ASP A 152 -8.13 -12.86 6.71
C ASP A 152 -7.86 -12.33 8.13
N GLU A 153 -6.67 -12.57 8.68
CA GLU A 153 -6.23 -12.01 9.97
C GLU A 153 -6.16 -10.48 9.94
N GLY A 154 -5.65 -9.92 8.84
CA GLY A 154 -5.57 -8.49 8.62
C GLY A 154 -6.95 -7.83 8.50
N MET A 155 -7.90 -8.44 7.77
CA MET A 155 -9.28 -7.95 7.67
C MET A 155 -10.03 -8.01 8.99
N LYS A 156 -9.81 -9.06 9.80
CA LYS A 156 -10.34 -9.14 11.17
C LYS A 156 -9.83 -7.97 12.01
N SER A 157 -8.54 -7.68 11.94
CA SER A 157 -7.91 -6.59 12.69
C SER A 157 -8.38 -5.22 12.20
N LEU A 158 -8.50 -5.02 10.89
CA LEU A 158 -9.06 -3.80 10.31
C LEU A 158 -10.48 -3.55 10.84
N ARG A 159 -11.37 -4.56 10.81
CA ARG A 159 -12.75 -4.41 11.27
C ARG A 159 -12.83 -3.97 12.74
N MET A 160 -11.98 -4.55 13.59
CA MET A 160 -11.97 -4.24 15.02
C MET A 160 -11.34 -2.88 15.35
N LEU A 161 -10.29 -2.49 14.62
CA LEU A 161 -9.51 -1.29 14.95
C LEU A 161 -9.96 -0.04 14.17
N LEU A 162 -10.66 -0.19 13.04
CA LEU A 162 -11.10 0.94 12.21
C LEU A 162 -11.85 2.04 12.99
N PRO A 163 -12.72 1.73 13.98
CA PRO A 163 -13.37 2.77 14.79
C PRO A 163 -12.39 3.69 15.53
N LEU A 164 -11.19 3.21 15.89
CA LEU A 164 -10.18 4.03 16.57
C LEU A 164 -9.62 5.15 15.69
N PHE A 165 -9.77 5.02 14.37
CA PHE A 165 -9.34 6.03 13.41
C PHE A 165 -10.43 7.05 13.10
N ASP A 166 -11.66 6.87 13.57
CA ASP A 166 -12.77 7.80 13.32
C ASP A 166 -12.83 8.87 14.42
N THR A 167 -12.69 10.14 14.05
CA THR A 167 -12.74 11.26 15.00
C THR A 167 -14.14 11.87 15.14
N GLY A 168 -15.13 11.37 14.40
CA GLY A 168 -16.45 11.98 14.27
C GLY A 168 -16.51 13.16 13.31
N GLN A 169 -15.38 13.59 12.73
CA GLN A 169 -15.30 14.72 11.79
C GLN A 169 -14.17 14.58 10.75
N GLY A 170 -13.58 13.40 10.66
CA GLY A 170 -12.41 13.08 9.85
C GLY A 170 -11.79 11.78 10.32
N SER A 171 -10.70 11.35 9.67
CA SER A 171 -9.94 10.16 10.08
C SER A 171 -8.57 10.50 10.64
N LEU A 172 -8.03 9.65 11.50
CA LEU A 172 -6.62 9.67 11.91
C LEU A 172 -5.75 9.00 10.85
N TYR A 173 -4.50 9.46 10.73
CA TYR A 173 -3.50 8.85 9.86
C TYR A 173 -2.91 7.57 10.49
N ASP A 174 -2.69 7.63 11.81
CA ASP A 174 -2.05 6.58 12.60
C ASP A 174 -2.52 6.64 14.07
N LEU A 175 -2.12 5.65 14.87
CA LEU A 175 -2.46 5.55 16.30
C LEU A 175 -1.32 6.00 17.21
N ARG A 176 -0.43 6.91 16.76
CA ARG A 176 0.70 7.39 17.58
C ARG A 176 0.29 8.03 18.90
N HIS A 177 -0.92 8.58 18.95
CA HIS A 177 -1.48 9.17 20.17
C HIS A 177 -1.74 8.13 21.26
N PHE A 178 -2.06 6.89 20.86
CA PHE A 178 -2.21 5.76 21.76
C PHE A 178 -0.85 5.20 22.20
N THR A 179 0.10 5.10 21.27
CA THR A 179 1.37 4.40 21.53
C THR A 179 2.47 5.29 22.11
N SER A 180 2.43 6.59 21.84
CA SER A 180 3.49 7.55 22.18
C SER A 180 3.01 8.72 23.04
N GLN A 181 1.74 8.72 23.49
CA GLN A 181 1.14 9.76 24.35
C GLN A 181 1.30 11.19 23.79
N VAL A 182 1.24 11.33 22.47
CA VAL A 182 1.26 12.62 21.77
C VAL A 182 -0.13 12.97 21.24
N ALA A 183 -0.30 14.19 20.71
CA ALA A 183 -1.54 14.58 20.07
C ALA A 183 -1.90 13.66 18.87
N PRO A 184 -3.19 13.42 18.59
CA PRO A 184 -3.63 12.66 17.41
C PRO A 184 -3.08 13.21 16.10
N ASN A 185 -2.54 12.34 15.26
CA ASN A 185 -2.11 12.69 13.92
C ASN A 185 -3.31 12.63 12.97
N LEU A 186 -3.97 13.78 12.78
CA LEU A 186 -5.12 13.88 11.86
C LEU A 186 -4.67 13.62 10.42
N ALA A 187 -5.41 12.78 9.69
CA ALA A 187 -5.19 12.63 8.27
C ALA A 187 -5.58 13.93 7.56
N ARG A 188 -4.68 14.47 6.74
CA ARG A 188 -5.04 15.52 5.77
C ARG A 188 -6.12 15.00 4.82
N TRP A 189 -6.87 15.92 4.20
CA TRP A 189 -8.03 15.57 3.37
C TRP A 189 -7.69 14.63 2.20
N ASP A 190 -6.49 14.74 1.62
CA ASP A 190 -5.98 13.80 0.62
C ASP A 190 -5.88 12.38 1.19
N TYR A 191 -5.25 12.18 2.35
CA TYR A 191 -5.23 10.88 3.02
C TYR A 191 -6.60 10.40 3.47
N HIS A 192 -7.48 11.30 3.92
CA HIS A 192 -8.86 10.96 4.24
C HIS A 192 -9.59 10.38 3.01
N THR A 193 -9.44 11.01 1.84
CA THR A 193 -9.98 10.47 0.57
C THR A 193 -9.33 9.16 0.15
N THR A 194 -8.04 8.98 0.42
CA THR A 194 -7.36 7.70 0.22
C THR A 194 -7.99 6.61 1.08
N HIS A 195 -8.23 6.88 2.37
CA HIS A 195 -8.85 5.89 3.23
C HIS A 195 -10.27 5.51 2.76
N ILE A 196 -11.10 6.50 2.40
CA ILE A 196 -12.45 6.23 1.85
C ILE A 196 -12.35 5.32 0.62
N THR A 197 -11.43 5.63 -0.29
CA THR A 197 -11.23 4.85 -1.52
C THR A 197 -10.79 3.42 -1.23
N GLN A 198 -9.86 3.25 -0.28
CA GLN A 198 -9.37 1.94 0.15
C GLN A 198 -10.46 1.11 0.83
N LEU A 199 -11.27 1.70 1.71
CA LEU A 199 -12.39 1.02 2.36
C LEU A 199 -13.46 0.59 1.35
N LEU A 200 -13.82 1.47 0.41
CA LEU A 200 -14.74 1.11 -0.68
C LEU A 200 -14.18 -0.02 -1.54
N THR A 201 -12.88 0.00 -1.84
CA THR A 201 -12.21 -1.06 -2.60
C THR A 201 -12.24 -2.38 -1.83
N LEU A 202 -11.86 -2.38 -0.54
CA LEU A 202 -11.90 -3.56 0.32
C LEU A 202 -13.32 -4.13 0.46
N ALA A 203 -14.34 -3.28 0.50
CA ALA A 203 -15.74 -3.71 0.52
C ALA A 203 -16.20 -4.44 -0.76
N THR A 204 -15.46 -4.31 -1.88
CA THR A 204 -15.74 -5.10 -3.09
C THR A 204 -15.10 -6.48 -3.08
N VAL A 205 -14.08 -6.69 -2.26
CA VAL A 205 -13.27 -7.92 -2.25
C VAL A 205 -13.46 -8.78 -0.99
N ASP A 206 -13.97 -8.22 0.11
CA ASP A 206 -14.38 -8.93 1.32
C ASP A 206 -15.86 -8.69 1.62
N SER A 207 -16.70 -9.60 1.14
CA SER A 207 -18.16 -9.56 1.36
C SER A 207 -18.54 -9.59 2.84
N SER A 208 -17.72 -10.19 3.71
CA SER A 208 -18.06 -10.36 5.14
C SER A 208 -17.95 -9.06 5.94
N SER A 209 -17.10 -8.12 5.49
CA SER A 209 -16.95 -6.78 6.09
C SER A 209 -17.65 -5.69 5.27
N ALA A 210 -18.21 -6.01 4.11
CA ALA A 210 -18.60 -5.02 3.10
C ALA A 210 -19.56 -3.95 3.63
N ASP A 211 -20.59 -4.33 4.39
CA ASP A 211 -21.57 -3.40 4.93
C ASP A 211 -20.96 -2.44 5.96
N PHE A 212 -20.11 -2.97 6.85
CA PHE A 212 -19.39 -2.16 7.84
C PHE A 212 -18.43 -1.16 7.18
N LEU A 213 -17.68 -1.61 6.17
CA LEU A 213 -16.73 -0.78 5.43
C LEU A 213 -17.45 0.30 4.62
N ARG A 214 -18.57 -0.03 3.95
CA ARG A 214 -19.40 0.93 3.22
C ARG A 214 -20.03 1.95 4.16
N ALA A 215 -20.61 1.51 5.28
CA ALA A 215 -21.20 2.41 6.26
C ALA A 215 -20.16 3.40 6.84
N THR A 216 -18.94 2.91 7.11
CA THR A 216 -17.83 3.79 7.53
C THR A 216 -17.40 4.74 6.42
N SER A 217 -17.29 4.26 5.18
CA SER A 217 -16.95 5.07 4.02
C SER A 217 -17.96 6.19 3.76
N GLU A 218 -19.26 5.90 3.84
CA GLU A 218 -20.31 6.91 3.66
C GLU A 218 -20.29 7.96 4.77
N ARG A 219 -20.09 7.54 6.03
CA ARG A 219 -19.90 8.47 7.14
C ARG A 219 -18.66 9.36 6.94
N TRP A 220 -17.57 8.81 6.42
CA TRP A 220 -16.35 9.58 6.17
C TRP A 220 -16.51 10.53 4.97
N LYS A 221 -17.23 10.15 3.92
CA LYS A 221 -17.61 11.06 2.82
C LYS A 221 -18.42 12.25 3.35
N ASP A 222 -19.31 12.02 4.30
CA ASP A 222 -20.09 13.08 4.95
C ASP A 222 -19.20 14.11 5.67
N TYR A 223 -18.07 13.70 6.25
CA TYR A 223 -17.12 14.61 6.89
C TYR A 223 -16.49 15.60 5.90
N MET A 224 -16.32 15.20 4.63
CA MET A 224 -15.77 16.08 3.59
C MET A 224 -16.66 17.26 3.24
N VAL A 225 -17.95 17.18 3.56
CA VAL A 225 -18.93 18.26 3.35
C VAL A 225 -19.33 18.94 4.67
N GLY A 226 -18.53 18.75 5.72
CA GLY A 226 -18.69 19.42 7.01
C GLY A 226 -19.72 18.79 7.94
N ARG A 227 -20.28 17.62 7.62
CA ARG A 227 -21.12 16.87 8.56
C ARG A 227 -20.24 16.26 9.66
N ARG A 228 -20.83 16.02 10.82
CA ARG A 228 -20.17 15.43 11.98
C ARG A 228 -21.01 14.31 12.55
N ALA A 229 -20.36 13.38 13.25
CA ALA A 229 -21.05 12.41 14.08
C ALA A 229 -21.92 13.14 15.12
N ARG A 230 -23.06 12.53 15.48
CA ARG A 230 -23.96 13.08 16.50
C ARG A 230 -23.23 13.16 17.83
N HIS A 231 -23.41 14.27 18.54
CA HIS A 231 -23.08 14.36 19.96
C HIS A 231 -24.28 13.94 20.80
N ASN A 232 -24.06 13.78 22.11
CA ASN A 232 -25.09 13.46 23.10
C ASN A 232 -26.12 14.57 23.29
#